data_AF-A0A6G3WX94-F1
#
_entry.id   AF-A0A6G3WX94-F1
#
_cell.length_a   1.000
_cell.length_b   1.000
_cell.length_c   1.000
_cell.angle_alpha   90.00
_cell.angle_beta   90.00
_cell.angle_gamma   90.00
#
_symmetry.space_group_name_H-M   'P 1'
#
loop_
_entity.id
_entity.type
_entity.pdbx_description
1 polymer ?
#
loop_
_entity_poly.entity_id
_entity_poly.type
_entity_poly.pdbx_seq_one_letter_code
_entity_poly.pdbx_strand_id
1 'polypeptide(L)'
;SAGFTLDADGSFVELPVRRHTEDPAISFGEPEQSEPLGVVYPVTLEEPRPERLVVRDVAKGEWRMEVDPRYGGTRVYPDGLEFTEDALETYTIQQDDPLSARTRSDWRIRLHRPEMAWDVEIETRSEIAADEQDFITSNEVICKEGGEIVFHRTWEKRIPRTAG
;
A
#
# COMPACT_ATOMS: atom_id res chain seq x y z
N SER A 1 -22.50 -22.05 7.06
CA SER A 1 -21.71 -22.89 6.13
C SER A 1 -21.90 -24.33 6.56
N ALA A 2 -22.64 -25.12 5.80
CA ALA A 2 -22.79 -26.54 6.08
C ALA A 2 -21.57 -27.25 5.51
N GLY A 3 -20.73 -27.82 6.37
CA GLY A 3 -19.52 -28.53 5.95
C GLY A 3 -19.83 -29.86 5.28
N PHE A 4 -18.83 -30.42 4.59
CA PHE A 4 -18.88 -31.77 4.04
C PHE A 4 -18.05 -32.70 4.93
N THR A 5 -18.53 -33.94 5.10
CA THR A 5 -17.83 -35.01 5.79
C THR A 5 -17.37 -36.03 4.75
N LEU A 6 -16.07 -36.29 4.69
CA LEU A 6 -15.50 -37.36 3.85
C LEU A 6 -15.55 -38.67 4.63
N ASP A 7 -16.24 -39.66 4.07
CA ASP A 7 -16.14 -41.05 4.53
C ASP A 7 -14.98 -41.73 3.78
N ALA A 8 -13.91 -42.02 4.51
CA ALA A 8 -12.69 -42.60 3.95
C ALA A 8 -12.69 -44.13 4.01
N ASP A 9 -13.77 -44.77 4.48
CA ASP A 9 -13.81 -46.23 4.63
C ASP A 9 -13.75 -46.89 3.25
N GLY A 10 -12.74 -47.74 3.03
CA GLY A 10 -12.42 -48.35 1.73
C GLY A 10 -11.56 -47.49 0.79
N SER A 11 -11.16 -46.29 1.20
CA SER A 11 -10.19 -45.48 0.45
C SER A 11 -8.75 -45.84 0.84
N PHE A 12 -7.86 -45.90 -0.14
CA PHE A 12 -6.42 -45.99 0.12
C PHE A 12 -5.66 -45.03 -0.80
N VAL A 13 -4.50 -44.60 -0.35
CA VAL A 13 -3.54 -43.85 -1.15
C VAL A 13 -2.29 -44.71 -1.25
N GLU A 14 -1.91 -45.05 -2.47
CA GLU A 14 -0.64 -45.72 -2.75
C GLU A 14 0.41 -44.65 -3.03
N LEU A 15 1.37 -44.52 -2.12
CA LEU A 15 2.50 -43.60 -2.27
C LEU A 15 3.78 -44.40 -2.47
N PRO A 16 4.67 -43.98 -3.37
CA PRO A 16 5.99 -44.59 -3.49
C PRO A 16 6.77 -44.38 -2.19
N VAL A 17 7.20 -45.47 -1.55
CA VAL A 17 8.09 -45.42 -0.38
C VAL A 17 9.52 -45.27 -0.87
N ARG A 18 10.08 -44.06 -0.77
CA ARG A 18 11.49 -43.78 -1.09
C ARG A 18 12.39 -44.43 -0.05
N ARG A 19 13.26 -45.36 -0.46
CA ARG A 19 14.31 -45.93 0.41
C ARG A 19 15.55 -45.05 0.27
N HIS A 20 16.09 -44.58 1.39
CA HIS A 20 17.18 -43.61 1.50
C HIS A 20 18.47 -43.96 0.72
N THR A 21 18.63 -45.22 0.27
CA THR A 21 19.91 -45.75 -0.23
C THR A 21 20.02 -45.90 -1.75
N GLU A 22 18.98 -45.57 -2.54
CA GLU A 22 18.95 -45.89 -3.98
C GLU A 22 18.81 -44.68 -4.91
N ASP A 23 18.53 -43.48 -4.39
CA ASP A 23 18.35 -42.29 -5.24
C ASP A 23 19.66 -41.48 -5.37
N PRO A 24 19.97 -40.95 -6.56
CA PRO A 24 21.04 -39.96 -6.71
C PRO A 24 20.74 -38.74 -5.83
N ALA A 25 21.79 -38.09 -5.32
CA ALA A 25 21.65 -36.88 -4.53
C ALA A 25 20.83 -35.83 -5.30
N ILE A 26 19.77 -35.30 -4.68
CA ILE A 26 18.98 -34.22 -5.25
C ILE A 26 19.93 -33.04 -5.47
N SER A 27 20.07 -32.62 -6.72
CA SER A 27 20.80 -31.42 -7.11
C SER A 27 19.86 -30.51 -7.88
N PHE A 28 19.99 -29.21 -7.62
CA PHE A 28 19.34 -28.19 -8.42
C PHE A 28 20.38 -27.63 -9.40
N GLY A 29 19.91 -27.20 -10.57
CA GLY A 29 20.73 -26.39 -11.47
C GLY A 29 21.08 -25.04 -10.84
N GLU A 30 21.84 -24.23 -11.57
CA GLU A 30 22.03 -22.83 -11.21
C GLU A 30 20.68 -22.11 -11.07
N PRO A 31 20.56 -21.10 -10.19
CA PRO A 31 19.35 -20.31 -10.08
C PRO A 31 18.99 -19.68 -11.43
N GLU A 32 17.73 -19.84 -11.83
CA GLU A 32 17.18 -19.23 -13.03
C GLU A 32 16.17 -18.13 -12.65
N GLN A 33 16.12 -17.06 -13.45
CA GLN A 33 15.14 -15.98 -13.34
C GLN A 33 14.67 -15.58 -14.75
N SER A 34 13.39 -15.19 -14.89
CA SER A 34 12.89 -14.61 -16.13
C SER A 34 13.57 -13.27 -16.43
N GLU A 35 13.64 -12.89 -17.70
CA GLU A 35 14.03 -11.52 -18.06
C GLU A 35 13.11 -10.49 -17.37
N PRO A 36 13.64 -9.31 -16.98
CA PRO A 36 12.81 -8.24 -16.44
C PRO A 36 11.71 -7.85 -17.41
N LEU A 37 10.52 -7.54 -16.87
CA LEU A 37 9.45 -6.96 -17.67
C LEU A 37 9.93 -5.63 -18.29
N GLY A 38 9.55 -5.38 -19.54
CA GLY A 38 9.83 -4.13 -20.27
C GLY A 38 9.00 -2.95 -19.76
N VAL A 39 9.03 -2.68 -18.47
CA VAL A 39 8.31 -1.56 -17.84
C VAL A 39 9.02 -0.25 -18.19
N VAL A 40 8.26 0.73 -18.69
CA VAL A 40 8.74 2.07 -19.03
C VAL A 40 8.31 3.05 -17.94
N TYR A 41 9.21 3.97 -17.59
CA TYR A 41 8.96 5.05 -16.63
C TYR A 41 8.98 6.37 -17.40
N PRO A 42 7.80 6.96 -17.73
CA PRO A 42 7.74 8.21 -18.45
C PRO A 42 8.44 9.34 -17.67
N VAL A 43 9.11 10.22 -18.39
CA VAL A 43 9.73 11.40 -17.78
C VAL A 43 8.64 12.39 -17.40
N THR A 44 8.56 12.75 -16.12
CA THR A 44 7.72 13.84 -15.64
C THR A 44 8.42 15.18 -15.85
N LEU A 45 7.68 16.21 -16.27
CA LEU A 45 8.23 17.57 -16.43
C LEU A 45 8.37 18.32 -15.10
N GLU A 46 7.72 17.83 -14.05
CA GLU A 46 7.77 18.41 -12.71
C GLU A 46 9.03 17.94 -11.97
N GLU A 47 9.66 18.86 -11.24
CA GLU A 47 10.74 18.50 -10.33
C GLU A 47 10.17 17.59 -9.23
N PRO A 48 10.82 16.44 -8.96
CA PRO A 48 10.35 15.54 -7.91
C PRO A 48 10.42 16.24 -6.56
N ARG A 49 9.41 16.00 -5.72
CA ARG A 49 9.44 16.44 -4.32
C ARG A 49 10.67 15.84 -3.63
N PRO A 50 11.26 16.55 -2.65
CA PRO A 50 12.25 15.92 -1.79
C PRO A 50 11.63 14.72 -1.07
N GLU A 51 12.34 13.59 -1.01
CA GLU A 51 11.81 12.39 -0.31
C GLU A 51 11.46 12.67 1.14
N ARG A 52 12.21 13.60 1.77
CA ARG A 52 11.99 14.05 3.13
C ARG A 52 12.24 15.53 3.21
N LEU A 53 11.25 16.28 3.67
CA LEU A 53 11.36 17.71 3.94
C LEU A 53 10.97 17.95 5.40
N VAL A 54 11.87 18.57 6.16
CA VAL A 54 11.59 19.01 7.53
C VAL A 54 11.49 20.53 7.53
N VAL A 55 10.36 21.03 8.01
CA VAL A 55 10.09 22.46 8.18
C VAL A 55 9.87 22.73 9.67
N ARG A 56 10.56 23.75 10.18
CA ARG A 56 10.36 24.27 11.54
C ARG A 56 9.89 25.72 11.47
N ASP A 57 8.65 25.95 11.85
CA ASP A 57 8.13 27.30 12.04
C ASP A 57 8.44 27.75 13.48
N VAL A 58 9.49 28.55 13.62
CA VAL A 58 9.95 29.03 14.94
C VAL A 58 8.95 29.97 15.59
N ALA A 59 8.20 30.76 14.80
CA ALA A 59 7.23 31.71 15.34
C ALA A 59 5.98 31.01 15.87
N LYS A 60 5.55 29.93 15.20
CA LYS A 60 4.42 29.11 15.64
C LYS A 60 4.79 28.03 16.64
N GLY A 61 6.07 27.66 16.74
CA GLY A 61 6.51 26.52 17.54
C GLY A 61 6.15 25.17 16.91
N GLU A 62 5.94 25.12 15.58
CA GLU A 62 5.48 23.93 14.87
C GLU A 62 6.62 23.25 14.11
N TRP A 63 6.66 21.93 14.19
CA TRP A 63 7.47 21.07 13.34
C TRP A 63 6.57 20.32 12.38
N ARG A 64 6.98 20.29 11.11
CA ARG A 64 6.33 19.53 10.04
C ARG A 64 7.36 18.71 9.28
N MET A 65 7.08 17.43 9.09
CA MET A 65 7.86 16.55 8.22
C MET A 65 6.94 16.05 7.11
N GLU A 66 7.35 16.30 5.86
CA GLU A 66 6.75 15.69 4.68
C GLU A 66 7.64 14.55 4.22
N VAL A 67 7.04 13.40 3.88
CA VAL A 67 7.72 12.24 3.32
C VAL A 67 7.02 11.85 2.03
N ASP A 68 7.78 11.93 0.93
CA ASP A 68 7.40 11.37 -0.36
C ASP A 68 8.18 10.07 -0.53
N PRO A 69 7.53 8.90 -0.42
CA PRO A 69 8.19 7.61 -0.51
C PRO A 69 8.72 7.29 -1.92
N ARG A 70 8.35 8.08 -2.93
CA ARG A 70 8.66 7.85 -4.35
C ARG A 70 8.35 6.41 -4.74
N TYR A 71 7.10 5.99 -4.53
CA TYR A 71 6.61 4.69 -5.00
C TYR A 71 6.54 4.67 -6.54
N GLY A 72 7.68 4.77 -7.22
CA GLY A 72 7.88 4.52 -8.65
C GLY A 72 7.12 5.41 -9.64
N GLY A 73 6.28 6.36 -9.20
CA GLY A 73 5.49 7.24 -10.05
C GLY A 73 4.67 6.49 -11.10
N THR A 74 4.58 7.05 -12.31
CA THR A 74 3.93 6.40 -13.45
C THR A 74 4.81 5.31 -14.07
N ARG A 75 4.20 4.15 -14.34
CA ARG A 75 4.81 2.96 -14.92
C ARG A 75 3.92 2.46 -16.05
N VAL A 76 4.51 2.16 -17.20
CA VAL A 76 3.81 1.62 -18.38
C VAL A 76 4.30 0.21 -18.63
N TYR A 77 3.39 -0.76 -18.58
CA TYR A 77 3.69 -2.18 -18.75
C TYR A 77 3.58 -2.60 -20.22
N PRO A 78 4.26 -3.69 -20.65
CA PRO A 78 4.25 -4.16 -22.03
C PRO A 78 2.86 -4.51 -22.58
N ASP A 79 1.90 -4.77 -21.71
CA ASP A 79 0.52 -5.10 -22.07
C ASP A 79 -0.39 -3.86 -22.18
N GLY A 80 0.17 -2.66 -22.07
CA GLY A 80 -0.56 -1.39 -22.18
C GLY A 80 -1.18 -0.88 -20.87
N LEU A 81 -0.91 -1.52 -19.72
CA LEU A 81 -1.30 -0.95 -18.43
C LEU A 81 -0.43 0.26 -18.07
N GLU A 82 -1.07 1.37 -17.81
CA GLU A 82 -0.49 2.55 -17.17
C GLU A 82 -0.90 2.54 -15.69
N PHE A 83 0.09 2.42 -14.80
CA PHE A 83 -0.09 2.48 -13.36
C PHE A 83 0.56 3.75 -12.83
N THR A 84 -0.19 4.58 -12.11
CA THR A 84 0.35 5.78 -11.44
C THR A 84 0.05 5.71 -9.95
N GLU A 85 1.03 6.07 -9.15
CA GLU A 85 0.95 6.12 -7.70
C GLU A 85 1.64 7.39 -7.20
N ASP A 86 0.89 8.24 -6.50
CA ASP A 86 1.38 9.43 -5.80
C ASP A 86 0.97 9.34 -4.33
N ALA A 87 1.91 9.59 -3.43
CA ALA A 87 1.69 9.50 -2.00
C ALA A 87 2.44 10.61 -1.27
N LEU A 88 1.80 11.19 -0.27
CA LEU A 88 2.41 12.19 0.61
C LEU A 88 2.02 11.90 2.06
N GLU A 89 3.03 11.65 2.88
CA GLU A 89 2.87 11.54 4.33
C GLU A 89 3.29 12.86 4.99
N THR A 90 2.44 13.42 5.84
CA THR A 90 2.72 14.65 6.59
C THR A 90 2.59 14.37 8.09
N TYR A 91 3.64 14.70 8.84
CA TYR A 91 3.68 14.60 10.30
C TYR A 91 3.82 16.01 10.87
N THR A 92 2.99 16.39 11.84
CA THR A 92 3.06 17.70 12.51
C THR A 92 3.02 17.57 14.02
N ILE A 93 3.73 18.44 14.72
CA ILE A 93 3.68 18.55 16.19
C ILE A 93 4.04 19.97 16.65
N GLN A 94 3.38 20.44 17.69
CA GLN A 94 3.73 21.64 18.45
C GLN A 94 4.81 21.30 19.48
N GLN A 95 5.83 22.15 19.57
CA GLN A 95 7.02 21.91 20.39
C GLN A 95 6.69 21.63 21.86
N ASP A 96 5.68 22.32 22.40
CA ASP A 96 5.36 22.31 23.83
C ASP A 96 4.05 21.56 24.14
N ASP A 97 3.45 20.88 23.16
CA ASP A 97 2.22 20.09 23.34
C ASP A 97 2.34 18.71 22.66
N PRO A 98 2.63 17.63 23.40
CA PRO A 98 2.74 16.29 22.82
C PRO A 98 1.40 15.74 22.29
N LEU A 99 0.25 16.25 22.74
CA LEU A 99 -1.07 15.85 22.24
C LEU A 99 -1.43 16.54 20.92
N SER A 100 -0.66 17.54 20.51
CA SER A 100 -0.81 18.18 19.19
C SER A 100 -0.32 17.30 18.03
N ALA A 101 0.35 16.18 18.29
CA ALA A 101 0.89 15.31 17.24
C ALA A 101 -0.23 14.89 16.27
N ARG A 102 0.00 15.09 14.97
CA ARG A 102 -0.88 14.64 13.88
C ARG A 102 -0.06 13.93 12.81
N THR A 103 -0.66 12.93 12.19
CA THR A 103 -0.16 12.31 10.96
C THR A 103 -1.25 12.34 9.92
N ARG A 104 -0.89 12.60 8.66
CA ARG A 104 -1.79 12.56 7.51
C ARG A 104 -1.12 11.81 6.37
N SER A 105 -1.84 10.89 5.77
CA SER A 105 -1.45 10.13 4.59
C SER A 105 -2.44 10.45 3.48
N ASP A 106 -1.96 10.99 2.36
CA ASP A 106 -2.74 11.16 1.14
C ASP A 106 -2.16 10.26 0.06
N TRP A 107 -2.98 9.39 -0.52
CA TRP A 107 -2.57 8.49 -1.59
C TRP A 107 -3.52 8.59 -2.76
N ARG A 108 -2.96 8.52 -3.97
CA ARG A 108 -3.69 8.42 -5.22
C ARG A 108 -3.08 7.31 -6.07
N ILE A 109 -3.91 6.36 -6.45
CA ILE A 109 -3.55 5.30 -7.40
C ILE A 109 -4.45 5.45 -8.62
N ARG A 110 -3.87 5.36 -9.82
CA ARG A 110 -4.61 5.29 -11.08
C ARG A 110 -4.17 4.08 -11.90
N LEU A 111 -5.13 3.29 -12.34
CA LEU A 111 -4.93 2.19 -13.29
C LEU A 111 -5.66 2.54 -14.57
N HIS A 112 -4.91 2.65 -15.66
CA HIS A 112 -5.43 3.10 -16.93
C HIS A 112 -4.98 2.17 -18.07
N ARG A 113 -5.90 1.77 -18.94
CA ARG A 113 -5.61 1.07 -20.20
C ARG A 113 -6.29 1.83 -21.34
N PRO A 114 -5.53 2.63 -22.11
CA PRO A 114 -6.08 3.45 -23.18
C PRO A 114 -6.92 2.67 -24.20
N GLU A 115 -6.49 1.45 -24.56
CA GLU A 115 -7.16 0.62 -25.58
C GLU A 115 -8.52 0.06 -25.12
N MET A 116 -8.75 -0.05 -23.81
CA MET A 116 -9.94 -0.68 -23.23
C MET A 116 -10.92 0.33 -22.61
N ALA A 117 -10.65 1.64 -22.74
CA ALA A 117 -11.38 2.70 -22.05
C ALA A 117 -11.53 2.46 -20.53
N TRP A 118 -10.57 1.77 -19.94
CA TRP A 118 -10.55 1.45 -18.51
C TRP A 118 -9.69 2.47 -17.79
N ASP A 119 -10.29 3.24 -16.89
CA ASP A 119 -9.64 4.30 -16.12
C ASP A 119 -10.19 4.29 -14.70
N VAL A 120 -9.42 3.72 -13.76
CA VAL A 120 -9.79 3.61 -12.36
C VAL A 120 -8.87 4.47 -11.53
N GLU A 121 -9.45 5.28 -10.66
CA GLU A 121 -8.72 6.11 -9.69
C GLU A 121 -9.19 5.80 -8.28
N ILE A 122 -8.25 5.65 -7.37
CA ILE A 122 -8.48 5.41 -5.95
C ILE A 122 -7.73 6.49 -5.19
N GLU A 123 -8.46 7.32 -4.46
CA GLU A 123 -7.92 8.34 -3.57
C GLU A 123 -8.22 7.91 -2.13
N THR A 124 -7.20 7.95 -1.27
CA THR A 124 -7.38 7.72 0.17
C THR A 124 -6.74 8.83 0.96
N ARG A 125 -7.42 9.23 2.03
CA ARG A 125 -6.87 10.13 3.05
C ARG A 125 -7.04 9.48 4.42
N SER A 126 -5.95 9.42 5.18
CA SER A 126 -5.95 8.89 6.54
C SER A 126 -5.26 9.85 7.48
N GLU A 127 -5.90 10.19 8.58
CA GLU A 127 -5.37 11.07 9.61
C GLU A 127 -5.39 10.38 10.97
N ILE A 128 -4.33 10.60 11.75
CA ILE A 128 -4.25 10.18 13.15
C ILE A 128 -3.94 11.40 14.01
N ALA A 129 -4.74 11.58 15.05
CA ALA A 129 -4.57 12.55 16.11
C ALA A 129 -4.56 11.84 17.46
N ALA A 130 -4.18 12.55 18.53
CA ALA A 130 -4.36 12.07 19.88
C ALA A 130 -4.98 13.14 20.77
N ASP A 131 -5.76 12.70 21.75
CA ASP A 131 -6.12 13.48 22.93
C ASP A 131 -5.60 12.77 24.19
N GLU A 132 -6.00 13.24 25.38
CA GLU A 132 -5.58 12.67 26.66
C GLU A 132 -5.95 11.18 26.81
N GLN A 133 -7.03 10.73 26.16
CA GLN A 133 -7.65 9.43 26.40
C GLN A 133 -7.54 8.50 25.18
N ASP A 134 -7.56 9.04 23.97
CA ASP A 134 -7.70 8.27 22.73
C ASP A 134 -6.67 8.68 21.67
N PHE A 135 -6.38 7.74 20.77
CA PHE A 135 -6.00 8.06 19.39
C PHE A 135 -7.27 8.17 18.55
N ILE A 136 -7.37 9.24 17.76
CA ILE A 136 -8.50 9.52 16.88
C ILE A 136 -8.01 9.31 15.45
N THR A 137 -8.63 8.38 14.75
CA THR A 137 -8.33 8.10 13.34
C THR A 137 -9.49 8.54 12.47
N SER A 138 -9.22 9.32 11.42
CA SER A 138 -10.20 9.73 10.40
C SER A 138 -9.73 9.25 9.05
N ASN A 139 -10.60 8.59 8.29
CA ASN A 139 -10.23 8.00 7.01
C ASN A 139 -11.30 8.27 5.96
N GLU A 140 -10.86 8.39 4.72
CA GLU A 140 -11.67 8.56 3.53
C GLU A 140 -11.10 7.71 2.40
N VAL A 141 -11.99 7.09 1.63
CA VAL A 141 -11.66 6.44 0.36
C VAL A 141 -12.68 6.84 -0.69
N ILE A 142 -12.18 7.26 -1.85
CA ILE A 142 -12.97 7.60 -3.03
C ILE A 142 -12.45 6.74 -4.18
N CYS A 143 -13.33 5.94 -4.78
CA CYS A 143 -13.01 5.17 -5.99
C CYS A 143 -13.81 5.74 -7.15
N LYS A 144 -13.13 6.00 -8.26
CA LYS A 144 -13.70 6.54 -9.49
C LYS A 144 -13.45 5.59 -10.66
N GLU A 145 -14.42 5.49 -11.57
CA GLU A 145 -14.29 4.84 -12.87
C GLU A 145 -14.65 5.85 -13.95
N GLY A 146 -13.72 6.13 -14.88
CA GLY A 146 -13.92 7.14 -15.92
C GLY A 146 -14.21 8.55 -15.36
N GLY A 147 -13.77 8.83 -14.13
CA GLY A 147 -14.05 10.08 -13.42
C GLY A 147 -15.33 10.09 -12.58
N GLU A 148 -16.21 9.10 -12.72
CA GLU A 148 -17.45 8.97 -11.93
C GLU A 148 -17.17 8.25 -10.61
N ILE A 149 -17.66 8.80 -9.49
CA ILE A 149 -17.50 8.18 -8.17
C ILE A 149 -18.40 6.94 -8.08
N VAL A 150 -17.79 5.76 -8.02
CA VAL A 150 -18.48 4.47 -7.85
C VAL A 150 -18.50 3.99 -6.41
N PHE A 151 -17.60 4.52 -5.58
CA PHE A 151 -17.56 4.24 -4.14
C PHE A 151 -16.98 5.43 -3.38
N HIS A 152 -17.63 5.79 -2.28
CA HIS A 152 -17.13 6.79 -1.34
C HIS A 152 -17.48 6.37 0.07
N ARG A 153 -16.48 6.42 0.95
CA ARG A 153 -16.69 6.12 2.36
C ARG A 153 -15.76 6.95 3.23
N THR A 154 -16.34 7.50 4.30
CA THR A 154 -15.60 8.11 5.41
C THR A 154 -15.90 7.35 6.69
N TRP A 155 -14.91 7.29 7.59
CA TRP A 155 -15.13 6.75 8.94
C TRP A 155 -14.12 7.34 9.93
N GLU A 156 -14.59 7.46 11.17
CA GLU A 156 -13.78 7.83 12.32
C GLU A 156 -13.75 6.67 13.32
N LYS A 157 -12.61 6.50 13.99
CA LYS A 157 -12.50 5.58 15.13
C LYS A 157 -11.66 6.20 16.24
N ARG A 158 -12.17 6.08 17.46
CA ARG A 158 -11.43 6.34 18.71
C ARG A 158 -10.84 5.05 19.26
N ILE A 159 -9.57 5.10 19.64
CA ILE A 159 -8.79 3.96 20.14
C ILE A 159 -8.20 4.37 21.49
N PRO A 160 -8.64 3.78 22.61
CA PRO A 160 -8.13 4.16 23.93
C PRO A 160 -6.61 4.01 24.04
N ARG A 161 -5.98 4.97 24.70
CA ARG A 161 -4.57 4.94 25.08
C ARG A 161 -4.42 4.03 26.29
N THR A 162 -4.01 2.79 26.05
CA THR A 162 -3.90 1.75 27.11
C THR A 162 -2.55 1.72 27.82
N ALA A 163 -1.60 2.55 27.39
CA ALA A 163 -0.31 2.71 28.06
C ALA A 163 -0.32 4.00 28.88
N GLY A 164 -0.37 3.84 30.20
CA GLY A 164 -0.25 4.86 31.25
C GLY A 164 0.28 4.21 32.53
#